data_AF-A0A4V6WML5-F1
#
_entry.id   AF-A0A4V6WML5-F1
#
_cell.length_a   1.000
_cell.length_b   1.000
_cell.length_c   1.000
_cell.angle_alpha   90.00
_cell.angle_beta   90.00
_cell.angle_gamma   90.00
#
_symmetry.space_group_name_H-M   'P 1'
#
loop_
_entity.id
_entity.type
_entity.pdbx_description
1 polymer ?
#
loop_
_entity_poly.entity_id
_entity_poly.type
_entity_poly.pdbx_seq_one_letter_code
_entity_poly.pdbx_strand_id
1 'polypeptide(L)'
;MAAISNNDARKNAMVRLLCGQEVTPSEETGDFDNDLDKIIAHLSSSIENICDELAMVLNSEDRKLSFYGPYLGRAMLELGMTCLVARIDPFRVLVMKGKQVQTNYDLGKPHSSSMKWQGDVVDEDVNDLWSDKSLKNPTRALLGRYQTELTLISAAEKMIDDLEESIVGEKYDLLTGRDAVGHIGEIKSKTNRCFSSFSKGIHQELLVPIDSLLDRDTVVGLLNDAFYVLSTLGLIMSHVPYAYNNCNVDDCQQMYSVVEDIEVQEHAA
;
A
#
# COMPACT_ATOMS: atom_id res chain seq x y z
N MET A 1 17.61 -22.00 -7.33
CA MET A 1 18.17 -20.76 -7.91
C MET A 1 17.13 -19.95 -8.68
N ALA A 2 16.26 -20.55 -9.51
CA ALA A 2 15.20 -19.81 -10.23
C ALA A 2 14.05 -19.25 -9.36
N ALA A 3 13.67 -19.92 -8.26
CA ALA A 3 12.61 -19.44 -7.37
C ALA A 3 13.00 -18.23 -6.51
N ILE A 4 14.30 -18.07 -6.19
CA ILE A 4 14.81 -16.94 -5.39
C ILE A 4 14.85 -15.66 -6.23
N SER A 5 15.25 -15.74 -7.51
CA SER A 5 15.31 -14.54 -8.36
C SER A 5 13.95 -13.97 -8.73
N ASN A 6 12.88 -14.77 -8.69
CA ASN A 6 11.53 -14.29 -8.94
C ASN A 6 10.97 -13.51 -7.73
N ASN A 7 11.34 -13.91 -6.50
CA ASN A 7 10.89 -13.21 -5.30
C ASN A 7 11.54 -11.81 -5.15
N ASP A 8 12.84 -11.69 -5.43
CA ASP A 8 13.52 -10.39 -5.38
C ASP A 8 12.99 -9.41 -6.43
N ALA A 9 12.65 -9.89 -7.63
CA ALA A 9 12.04 -9.07 -8.67
C ALA A 9 10.64 -8.55 -8.25
N ARG A 10 9.80 -9.42 -7.67
CA ARG A 10 8.46 -9.06 -7.15
C ARG A 10 8.54 -8.06 -6.01
N LYS A 11 9.45 -8.28 -5.06
CA LYS A 11 9.72 -7.37 -3.95
C LYS A 11 10.13 -6.00 -4.46
N ASN A 12 11.11 -5.93 -5.37
CA ASN A 12 11.54 -4.67 -5.97
C ASN A 12 10.41 -3.97 -6.72
N ALA A 13 9.62 -4.71 -7.50
CA ALA A 13 8.46 -4.19 -8.21
C ALA A 13 7.42 -3.57 -7.26
N MET A 14 7.08 -4.25 -6.16
CA MET A 14 6.16 -3.74 -5.15
C MET A 14 6.70 -2.47 -4.48
N VAL A 15 7.98 -2.46 -4.10
CA VAL A 15 8.63 -1.29 -3.51
C VAL A 15 8.56 -0.09 -4.47
N ARG A 16 8.95 -0.28 -5.74
CA ARG A 16 8.97 0.80 -6.73
C ARG A 16 7.58 1.30 -7.11
N LEU A 17 6.56 0.43 -7.13
CA LEU A 17 5.17 0.86 -7.30
C LEU A 17 4.69 1.78 -6.17
N LEU A 18 5.07 1.45 -4.92
CA LEU A 18 4.62 2.20 -3.75
C LEU A 18 5.45 3.46 -3.49
N CYS A 19 6.77 3.38 -3.63
CA CYS A 19 7.73 4.42 -3.26
C CYS A 19 8.21 5.27 -4.44
N GLY A 20 8.02 4.80 -5.67
CA GLY A 20 8.49 5.49 -6.87
C GLY A 20 9.91 5.08 -7.28
N GLN A 21 10.69 6.02 -7.81
CA GLN A 21 12.06 5.76 -8.24
C GLN A 21 12.96 5.38 -7.06
N GLU A 22 14.01 4.61 -7.31
CA GLU A 22 14.99 4.31 -6.28
C GLU A 22 15.69 5.60 -5.86
N VAL A 23 15.79 5.80 -4.55
CA VAL A 23 16.42 6.97 -3.95
C VAL A 23 17.73 6.53 -3.34
N THR A 24 18.84 7.14 -3.77
CA THR A 24 20.18 6.82 -3.30
C THR A 24 20.81 8.01 -2.56
N PRO A 25 21.64 7.78 -1.53
CA PRO A 25 22.44 8.85 -0.93
C PRO A 25 23.35 9.52 -1.95
N SER A 26 23.65 10.80 -1.75
CA SER A 26 24.63 11.53 -2.55
C SER A 26 26.02 10.90 -2.40
N GLU A 27 26.71 10.67 -3.52
CA GLU A 27 28.07 10.13 -3.52
C GLU A 27 29.07 11.03 -2.77
N GLU A 28 28.82 12.34 -2.75
CA GLU A 28 29.71 13.32 -2.11
C GLU A 28 29.56 13.35 -0.58
N THR A 29 28.33 13.27 -0.08
CA THR A 29 28.03 13.43 1.37
C THR A 29 27.79 12.11 2.08
N GLY A 30 27.46 11.05 1.34
CA GLY A 30 26.98 9.78 1.89
C GLY A 30 25.61 9.87 2.57
N ASP A 31 24.88 10.98 2.38
CA ASP A 31 23.56 11.23 2.96
C ASP A 31 22.56 11.61 1.86
N PHE A 32 21.27 11.51 2.15
CA PHE A 32 20.21 11.89 1.22
C PHE A 32 20.06 13.41 1.13
N ASP A 33 19.74 13.89 -0.08
CA ASP A 33 19.64 15.32 -0.39
C ASP A 33 18.51 16.03 0.36
N ASN A 34 17.44 15.31 0.69
CA ASN A 34 16.32 15.87 1.44
C ASN A 34 15.70 14.87 2.42
N ASP A 35 14.89 15.42 3.34
CA ASP A 35 14.27 14.64 4.41
C ASP A 35 13.19 13.67 3.92
N LEU A 36 12.54 13.97 2.80
CA LEU A 36 11.53 13.10 2.22
C LEU A 36 12.18 11.85 1.61
N ASP A 37 13.30 12.01 0.94
CA ASP A 37 14.13 10.92 0.41
C ASP A 37 14.57 9.95 1.51
N LYS A 38 14.98 10.47 2.67
CA LYS A 38 15.28 9.63 3.86
C LYS A 38 14.08 8.82 4.31
N ILE A 39 12.90 9.43 4.32
CA ILE A 39 11.65 8.76 4.72
C ILE A 39 11.29 7.69 3.69
N ILE A 40 11.34 8.00 2.40
CA ILE A 40 11.03 7.06 1.32
C ILE A 40 12.01 5.88 1.32
N ALA A 41 13.31 6.11 1.53
CA ALA A 41 14.30 5.05 1.64
C ALA A 41 14.03 4.14 2.86
N HIS A 42 13.69 4.72 4.01
CA HIS A 42 13.32 3.96 5.21
C HIS A 42 12.05 3.12 4.98
N LEU A 43 11.02 3.70 4.37
CA LEU A 43 9.78 3.02 4.05
C LEU A 43 10.00 1.88 3.03
N SER A 44 10.83 2.13 2.01
CA SER A 44 11.22 1.12 1.01
C SER A 44 11.86 -0.09 1.67
N SER A 45 12.88 0.12 2.51
CA SER A 45 13.52 -0.95 3.27
C SER A 45 12.54 -1.68 4.22
N SER A 46 11.59 -0.97 4.79
CA SER A 46 10.57 -1.58 5.65
C SER A 46 9.62 -2.48 4.87
N ILE A 47 9.21 -2.08 3.66
CA ILE A 47 8.43 -2.93 2.74
C ILE A 47 9.22 -4.16 2.34
N GLU A 48 10.51 -4.01 1.98
CA GLU A 48 11.37 -5.14 1.63
C GLU A 48 11.43 -6.19 2.74
N ASN A 49 11.66 -5.75 3.99
CA ASN A 49 11.70 -6.65 5.14
C ASN A 49 10.36 -7.39 5.35
N ILE A 50 9.22 -6.69 5.18
CA ILE A 50 7.90 -7.32 5.29
C ILE A 50 7.66 -8.32 4.16
N CYS A 51 8.08 -8.01 2.93
CA CYS A 51 8.00 -8.95 1.80
C CYS A 51 8.82 -10.22 2.08
N ASP A 52 10.02 -10.08 2.63
CA ASP A 52 10.87 -11.23 2.99
C ASP A 52 10.21 -12.09 4.09
N GLU A 53 9.68 -11.47 5.14
CA GLU A 53 8.96 -12.18 6.21
C GLU A 53 7.67 -12.86 5.70
N LEU A 54 6.92 -12.20 4.81
CA LEU A 54 5.74 -12.79 4.18
C LEU A 54 6.13 -14.04 3.38
N ALA A 55 7.17 -13.95 2.55
CA ALA A 55 7.66 -15.09 1.78
C ALA A 55 8.06 -16.27 2.69
N MET A 56 8.67 -16.00 3.85
CA MET A 56 9.00 -17.04 4.83
C MET A 56 7.77 -17.67 5.47
N VAL A 57 6.77 -16.86 5.85
CA VAL A 57 5.55 -17.35 6.53
C VAL A 57 4.63 -18.10 5.58
N LEU A 58 4.56 -17.72 4.31
CA LEU A 58 3.76 -18.41 3.30
C LEU A 58 4.20 -19.86 3.07
N ASN A 59 5.51 -20.10 3.16
CA ASN A 59 6.13 -21.43 3.03
C ASN A 59 6.22 -22.19 4.36
N SER A 60 5.51 -21.74 5.40
CA SER A 60 5.48 -22.39 6.71
C SER A 60 4.18 -23.15 6.94
N GLU A 61 4.08 -23.90 8.04
CA GLU A 61 2.86 -24.62 8.41
C GLU A 61 1.64 -23.70 8.57
N ASP A 62 0.45 -24.22 8.30
CA ASP A 62 -0.81 -23.46 8.29
C ASP A 62 -1.03 -22.69 9.58
N ARG A 63 -0.76 -23.32 10.72
CA ARG A 63 -0.87 -22.67 12.03
C ARG A 63 -0.01 -21.41 12.15
N LYS A 64 1.20 -21.45 11.60
CA LYS A 64 2.12 -20.30 11.63
C LYS A 64 1.62 -19.21 10.67
N LEU A 65 1.15 -19.57 9.48
CA LEU A 65 0.53 -18.62 8.57
C LEU A 65 -0.73 -17.97 9.15
N SER A 66 -1.64 -18.74 9.74
CA SER A 66 -2.85 -18.25 10.39
C SER A 66 -2.56 -17.27 11.52
N PHE A 67 -1.45 -17.46 12.24
CA PHE A 67 -1.08 -16.61 13.37
C PHE A 67 -0.29 -15.36 12.96
N TYR A 68 0.71 -15.50 12.09
CA TYR A 68 1.61 -14.39 11.71
C TYR A 68 1.17 -13.66 10.44
N GLY A 69 0.48 -14.33 9.52
CA GLY A 69 0.02 -13.78 8.25
C GLY A 69 -0.85 -12.53 8.42
N PRO A 70 -1.84 -12.49 9.34
CA PRO A 70 -2.62 -11.29 9.58
C PRO A 70 -1.80 -10.10 10.06
N TYR A 71 -0.81 -10.34 10.92
CA TYR A 71 0.11 -9.28 11.39
C TYR A 71 0.92 -8.70 10.23
N LEU A 72 1.56 -9.57 9.43
CA LEU A 72 2.37 -9.14 8.29
C LEU A 72 1.53 -8.48 7.19
N GLY A 73 0.33 -9.02 6.91
CA GLY A 73 -0.62 -8.44 5.96
C GLY A 73 -1.09 -7.04 6.37
N ARG A 74 -1.36 -6.83 7.67
CA ARG A 74 -1.66 -5.49 8.19
C ARG A 74 -0.48 -4.55 8.09
N ALA A 75 0.72 -5.01 8.47
CA ALA A 75 1.93 -4.21 8.37
C ALA A 75 2.21 -3.78 6.92
N MET A 76 2.07 -4.70 5.97
CA MET A 76 2.21 -4.42 4.54
C MET A 76 1.19 -3.37 4.07
N LEU A 77 -0.08 -3.52 4.45
CA LEU A 77 -1.14 -2.59 4.09
C LEU A 77 -0.91 -1.19 4.69
N GLU A 78 -0.60 -1.09 5.98
CA GLU A 78 -0.35 0.19 6.66
C GLU A 78 0.92 0.88 6.11
N LEU A 79 2.01 0.14 5.91
CA LEU A 79 3.25 0.68 5.33
C LEU A 79 3.04 1.12 3.88
N GLY A 80 2.38 0.31 3.05
CA GLY A 80 2.13 0.65 1.66
C GLY A 80 1.25 1.89 1.52
N MET A 81 0.20 2.01 2.33
CA MET A 81 -0.61 3.24 2.38
C MET A 81 0.20 4.44 2.87
N THR A 82 1.11 4.26 3.83
CA THR A 82 2.02 5.32 4.28
C THR A 82 2.94 5.78 3.15
N CYS A 83 3.47 4.88 2.33
CA CYS A 83 4.28 5.20 1.15
C CYS A 83 3.48 6.06 0.15
N LEU A 84 2.25 5.63 -0.16
CA LEU A 84 1.37 6.34 -1.08
C LEU A 84 0.97 7.73 -0.55
N VAL A 85 0.70 7.86 0.77
CA VAL A 85 0.47 9.15 1.42
C VAL A 85 1.72 10.04 1.34
N ALA A 86 2.92 9.49 1.60
CA ALA A 86 4.17 10.25 1.51
C ALA A 86 4.42 10.80 0.10
N ARG A 87 3.93 10.12 -0.94
CA ARG A 87 4.03 10.59 -2.32
C ARG A 87 3.00 11.66 -2.67
N ILE A 88 1.75 11.50 -2.25
CA ILE A 88 0.66 12.40 -2.67
C ILE A 88 0.51 13.63 -1.76
N ASP A 89 0.88 13.52 -0.48
CA ASP A 89 0.91 14.62 0.49
C ASP A 89 2.24 14.61 1.29
N PRO A 90 3.38 14.91 0.64
CA PRO A 90 4.67 14.89 1.31
C PRO A 90 4.77 15.86 2.49
N PHE A 91 4.07 17.00 2.39
CA PHE A 91 4.02 17.99 3.46
C PHE A 91 3.52 17.38 4.77
N ARG A 92 2.47 16.56 4.72
CA ARG A 92 1.93 15.90 5.92
C ARG A 92 2.97 15.01 6.58
N VAL A 93 3.66 14.17 5.81
CA VAL A 93 4.65 13.23 6.33
C VAL A 93 5.88 13.96 6.88
N LEU A 94 6.33 15.04 6.24
CA LEU A 94 7.40 15.90 6.76
C LEU A 94 7.02 16.58 8.08
N VAL A 95 5.77 17.06 8.22
CA VAL A 95 5.27 17.64 9.47
C VAL A 95 5.22 16.57 10.58
N MET A 96 4.78 15.35 10.27
CA MET A 96 4.78 14.23 11.22
C MET A 96 6.21 13.92 11.70
N LYS A 97 7.17 13.75 10.77
CA LYS A 97 8.58 13.55 11.11
C LYS A 97 9.08 14.67 12.02
N GLY A 98 8.84 15.93 11.64
CA GLY A 98 9.25 17.11 12.41
C GLY A 98 8.73 17.10 13.85
N LYS A 99 7.55 16.54 14.11
CA LYS A 99 7.00 16.34 15.45
C LYS A 99 7.63 15.14 16.17
N GLN A 100 7.86 14.04 15.47
CA GLN A 100 8.42 12.81 16.02
C GLN A 100 9.88 12.94 16.49
N VAL A 101 10.67 13.81 15.85
CA VAL A 101 12.08 14.06 16.23
C VAL A 101 12.24 15.02 17.41
N GLN A 102 11.14 15.60 17.93
CA GLN A 102 11.22 16.49 19.09
C GLN A 102 11.59 15.69 20.35
N THR A 103 12.41 16.28 21.22
CA THR A 103 12.93 15.62 22.43
C THR A 103 11.85 15.19 23.43
N ASN A 104 10.65 15.76 23.32
CA ASN A 104 9.49 15.46 24.15
C ASN A 104 8.47 14.53 23.47
N TYR A 105 8.84 13.91 22.34
CA TYR A 105 7.96 12.94 21.68
C TYR A 105 7.87 11.65 22.53
N ASP A 106 6.69 11.43 23.12
CA ASP A 106 6.44 10.36 24.10
C ASP A 106 5.91 9.10 23.41
N LEU A 107 6.73 8.07 23.25
CA LEU A 107 6.30 6.80 22.64
C LEU A 107 5.20 6.07 23.43
N GLY A 108 4.98 6.43 24.71
CA GLY A 108 3.99 5.80 25.58
C GLY A 108 2.55 6.28 25.36
N LYS A 109 2.32 7.26 24.47
CA LYS A 109 0.98 7.82 24.21
C LYS A 109 0.66 7.86 22.73
N PRO A 110 -0.59 7.59 22.33
CA PRO A 110 -1.05 7.87 20.97
C PRO A 110 -0.91 9.36 20.66
N HIS A 111 -0.19 9.70 19.59
CA HIS A 111 0.00 11.09 19.16
C HIS A 111 -0.87 11.40 17.95
N SER A 112 -1.32 12.65 17.84
CA SER A 112 -1.95 13.15 16.62
C SER A 112 -0.98 13.26 15.44
N SER A 113 0.32 13.21 15.70
CA SER A 113 1.40 13.30 14.71
C SER A 113 1.96 11.95 14.28
N SER A 114 1.24 10.85 14.52
CA SER A 114 1.50 9.56 13.87
C SER A 114 0.61 9.40 12.64
N MET A 115 1.02 8.55 11.71
CA MET A 115 0.16 8.08 10.63
C MET A 115 -1.11 7.44 11.24
N LYS A 116 -2.29 7.79 10.73
CA LYS A 116 -3.55 7.19 11.17
C LYS A 116 -4.30 6.56 10.01
N TRP A 117 -4.95 5.44 10.27
CA TRP A 117 -5.84 4.84 9.28
C TRP A 117 -7.01 5.80 8.94
N GLN A 118 -7.76 6.20 9.97
CA GLN A 118 -8.82 7.20 9.84
C GLN A 118 -8.23 8.61 9.79
N GLY A 119 -8.65 9.39 8.78
CA GLY A 119 -8.27 10.78 8.55
C GLY A 119 -7.08 10.96 7.60
N ASP A 120 -6.28 9.91 7.36
CA ASP A 120 -5.09 10.00 6.52
C ASP A 120 -5.03 8.95 5.42
N VAL A 121 -5.53 7.74 5.67
CA VAL A 121 -5.69 6.71 4.63
C VAL A 121 -7.12 6.71 4.13
N VAL A 122 -8.08 6.50 5.01
CA VAL A 122 -9.51 6.56 4.72
C VAL A 122 -10.15 7.72 5.48
N ASP A 123 -11.32 8.15 5.04
CA ASP A 123 -12.11 9.11 5.81
C ASP A 123 -13.59 8.75 5.82
N GLU A 124 -14.36 9.44 6.68
CA GLU A 124 -15.82 9.32 6.72
C GLU A 124 -16.45 9.75 5.39
N ASP A 125 -17.55 9.08 5.02
CA ASP A 125 -18.30 9.44 3.83
C ASP A 125 -19.00 10.79 4.02
N VAL A 126 -18.87 11.66 3.01
CA VAL A 126 -19.48 12.99 2.99
C VAL A 126 -20.53 13.02 1.87
N ASN A 127 -21.79 13.29 2.23
CA ASN A 127 -22.91 13.28 1.28
C ASN A 127 -22.83 14.39 0.22
N ASP A 128 -22.34 15.57 0.58
CA ASP A 128 -22.14 16.69 -0.33
C ASP A 128 -20.79 17.35 -0.05
N LEU A 129 -19.77 16.93 -0.83
CA LEU A 129 -18.38 17.36 -0.70
C LEU A 129 -18.24 18.89 -0.81
N TRP A 130 -19.10 19.52 -1.61
CA TRP A 130 -18.99 20.94 -1.97
C TRP A 130 -20.01 21.83 -1.23
N SER A 131 -20.82 21.24 -0.34
CA SER A 131 -21.81 21.97 0.47
C SER A 131 -21.18 23.00 1.39
N ASP A 132 -20.05 22.67 2.02
CA ASP A 132 -19.29 23.61 2.84
C ASP A 132 -18.44 24.52 1.96
N LYS A 133 -18.80 25.80 1.90
CA LYS A 133 -18.04 26.84 1.19
C LYS A 133 -16.79 27.27 1.97
N SER A 134 -16.61 26.78 3.19
CA SER A 134 -15.43 27.03 4.02
C SER A 134 -14.34 26.01 3.71
N LEU A 135 -13.11 26.48 3.45
CA LEU A 135 -11.94 25.62 3.30
C LEU A 135 -11.31 25.27 4.67
N LYS A 136 -12.13 25.12 5.72
CA LYS A 136 -11.61 24.83 7.06
C LYS A 136 -11.33 23.34 7.19
N ASN A 137 -10.04 22.98 7.21
CA ASN A 137 -9.55 21.62 7.42
C ASN A 137 -10.12 20.60 6.42
N PRO A 138 -10.00 20.81 5.10
CA PRO A 138 -10.37 19.78 4.14
C PRO A 138 -9.57 18.52 4.45
N THR A 139 -10.26 17.37 4.52
CA THR A 139 -9.58 16.09 4.68
C THR A 139 -8.66 15.84 3.50
N ARG A 140 -7.47 15.32 3.79
CA ARG A 140 -6.45 14.95 2.80
C ARG A 140 -6.13 13.46 2.89
N ALA A 141 -7.10 12.66 3.35
CA ALA A 141 -6.96 11.22 3.38
C ALA A 141 -6.78 10.68 1.95
N LEU A 142 -5.85 9.74 1.76
CA LEU A 142 -5.51 9.14 0.46
C LEU A 142 -6.75 8.67 -0.31
N LEU A 143 -7.61 7.90 0.36
CA LEU A 143 -8.87 7.37 -0.15
C LEU A 143 -10.08 8.19 0.34
N GLY A 144 -9.85 9.41 0.82
CA GLY A 144 -10.89 10.36 1.18
C GLY A 144 -11.66 10.88 -0.04
N ARG A 145 -12.83 11.47 0.20
CA ARG A 145 -13.72 11.94 -0.88
C ARG A 145 -13.06 13.03 -1.75
N TYR A 146 -12.39 14.02 -1.14
CA TYR A 146 -11.65 15.05 -1.89
C TYR A 146 -10.56 14.45 -2.78
N GLN A 147 -9.68 13.61 -2.24
CA GLN A 147 -8.58 13.03 -2.99
C GLN A 147 -9.08 12.12 -4.13
N THR A 148 -10.17 11.40 -3.88
CA THR A 148 -10.83 10.57 -4.89
C THR A 148 -11.34 11.40 -6.06
N GLU A 149 -12.12 12.45 -5.77
CA GLU A 149 -12.80 13.25 -6.78
C GLU A 149 -11.85 14.20 -7.53
N LEU A 150 -10.87 14.78 -6.83
CA LEU A 150 -9.94 15.74 -7.42
C LEU A 150 -8.72 15.10 -8.08
N THR A 151 -8.43 13.83 -7.83
CA THR A 151 -7.16 13.24 -8.27
C THR A 151 -7.27 11.77 -8.67
N LEU A 152 -7.72 10.88 -7.78
CA LEU A 152 -7.58 9.44 -8.04
C LEU A 152 -8.46 8.96 -9.20
N ILE A 153 -9.67 9.49 -9.37
CA ILE A 153 -10.53 9.10 -10.50
C ILE A 153 -9.84 9.45 -11.82
N SER A 154 -9.39 10.69 -12.00
CA SER A 154 -8.74 11.12 -13.23
C SER A 154 -7.38 10.45 -13.47
N ALA A 155 -6.65 10.08 -12.41
CA ALA A 155 -5.45 9.26 -12.54
C ALA A 155 -5.77 7.82 -12.95
N ALA A 156 -6.86 7.24 -12.44
CA ALA A 156 -7.34 5.92 -12.83
C ALA A 156 -7.89 5.90 -14.27
N GLU A 157 -8.56 6.96 -14.73
CA GLU A 157 -8.97 7.10 -16.14
C GLU A 157 -7.76 7.05 -17.07
N LYS A 158 -6.73 7.86 -16.78
CA LYS A 158 -5.48 7.85 -17.55
C LYS A 158 -4.77 6.51 -17.53
N MET A 159 -4.71 5.88 -16.35
CA MET A 159 -4.15 4.54 -16.23
C MET A 159 -4.87 3.58 -17.17
N ILE A 160 -6.21 3.59 -17.20
CA ILE A 160 -6.99 2.71 -18.08
C ILE A 160 -6.70 3.01 -19.56
N ASP A 161 -6.61 4.29 -19.92
CA ASP A 161 -6.34 4.73 -21.29
C ASP A 161 -4.92 4.38 -21.76
N ASP A 162 -3.94 4.44 -20.87
CA ASP A 162 -2.51 4.20 -21.14
C ASP A 162 -2.09 2.73 -20.96
N LEU A 163 -2.99 1.85 -20.49
CA LEU A 163 -2.69 0.43 -20.26
C LEU A 163 -2.42 -0.32 -21.57
N GLU A 164 -1.33 -1.08 -21.61
CA GLU A 164 -0.97 -1.94 -22.73
C GLU A 164 -1.11 -3.42 -22.37
N GLU A 165 -2.00 -4.15 -23.06
CA GLU A 165 -2.21 -5.59 -22.88
C GLU A 165 -0.90 -6.39 -23.05
N SER A 166 -0.02 -5.97 -23.97
CA SER A 166 1.30 -6.58 -24.18
C SER A 166 2.24 -6.47 -22.98
N ILE A 167 2.01 -5.53 -22.07
CA ILE A 167 2.84 -5.32 -20.87
C ILE A 167 2.19 -5.99 -19.65
N VAL A 168 0.90 -5.75 -19.41
CA VAL A 168 0.21 -6.24 -18.21
C VAL A 168 -0.33 -7.67 -18.32
N GLY A 169 -0.45 -8.21 -19.55
CA GLY A 169 -0.84 -9.58 -19.80
C GLY A 169 -2.24 -9.92 -19.28
N GLU A 170 -2.37 -11.05 -18.58
CA GLU A 170 -3.66 -11.61 -18.11
C GLU A 170 -4.42 -10.67 -17.17
N LYS A 171 -3.74 -9.70 -16.55
CA LYS A 171 -4.37 -8.70 -15.67
C LYS A 171 -5.02 -7.54 -16.43
N TYR A 172 -4.86 -7.45 -17.76
CA TYR A 172 -5.44 -6.39 -18.57
C TYR A 172 -6.96 -6.32 -18.43
N ASP A 173 -7.65 -7.46 -18.56
CA ASP A 173 -9.11 -7.54 -18.46
C ASP A 173 -9.61 -7.18 -17.06
N LEU A 174 -8.84 -7.51 -16.02
CA LEU A 174 -9.15 -7.12 -14.65
C LEU A 174 -9.12 -5.59 -14.47
N LEU A 175 -8.14 -4.93 -15.11
CA LEU A 175 -7.93 -3.49 -15.04
C LEU A 175 -8.82 -2.69 -16.01
N THR A 176 -9.26 -3.27 -17.12
CA THR A 176 -10.11 -2.56 -18.10
C THR A 176 -11.58 -2.94 -18.00
N GLY A 177 -11.91 -4.02 -17.28
CA GLY A 177 -13.28 -4.49 -17.09
C GLY A 177 -14.18 -3.57 -16.23
N ARG A 178 -13.66 -2.45 -15.73
CA ARG A 178 -14.40 -1.46 -14.94
C ARG A 178 -13.97 -0.05 -15.31
N ASP A 179 -14.87 0.91 -15.09
CA ASP A 179 -14.54 2.32 -15.19
C ASP A 179 -13.71 2.79 -13.98
N ALA A 180 -13.12 3.98 -14.09
CA ALA A 180 -12.27 4.55 -13.04
C ALA A 180 -12.98 4.69 -11.69
N VAL A 181 -14.27 5.06 -11.70
CA VAL A 181 -15.07 5.18 -10.48
C VAL A 181 -15.25 3.81 -9.82
N GLY A 182 -15.57 2.79 -10.60
CA GLY A 182 -15.69 1.40 -10.15
C GLY A 182 -14.40 0.87 -9.56
N HIS A 183 -13.25 1.16 -10.18
CA HIS A 183 -11.93 0.78 -9.67
C HIS A 183 -11.63 1.39 -8.31
N ILE A 184 -11.79 2.70 -8.16
CA ILE A 184 -11.56 3.35 -6.86
C ILE A 184 -12.55 2.82 -5.81
N GLY A 185 -13.80 2.56 -6.19
CA GLY A 185 -14.80 1.94 -5.31
C GLY A 185 -14.39 0.54 -4.82
N GLU A 186 -13.91 -0.32 -5.72
CA GLU A 186 -13.42 -1.65 -5.37
C GLU A 186 -12.20 -1.57 -4.45
N ILE A 187 -11.21 -0.73 -4.80
CA ILE A 187 -10.00 -0.53 -4.01
C ILE A 187 -10.38 -0.12 -2.58
N LYS A 188 -11.28 0.85 -2.41
CA LYS A 188 -11.76 1.26 -1.08
C LYS A 188 -12.41 0.13 -0.30
N SER A 189 -13.28 -0.63 -0.97
CA SER A 189 -13.97 -1.78 -0.35
C SER A 189 -12.99 -2.85 0.12
N LYS A 190 -12.06 -3.27 -0.75
CA LYS A 190 -11.01 -4.24 -0.42
C LYS A 190 -10.07 -3.72 0.66
N THR A 191 -9.65 -2.45 0.58
CA THR A 191 -8.80 -1.80 1.59
C THR A 191 -9.42 -1.90 2.99
N ASN A 192 -10.69 -1.51 3.14
CA ASN A 192 -11.39 -1.59 4.42
C ASN A 192 -11.60 -3.03 4.89
N ARG A 193 -11.91 -3.97 3.97
CA ARG A 193 -12.02 -5.39 4.28
C ARG A 193 -10.71 -5.96 4.81
N CYS A 194 -9.60 -5.77 4.08
CA CYS A 194 -8.28 -6.27 4.47
C CYS A 194 -7.87 -5.71 5.83
N PHE A 195 -7.97 -4.39 6.03
CA PHE A 195 -7.62 -3.76 7.30
C PHE A 195 -8.42 -4.33 8.47
N SER A 196 -9.75 -4.46 8.33
CA SER A 196 -10.61 -5.01 9.37
C SER A 196 -10.30 -6.48 9.66
N SER A 197 -10.17 -7.30 8.60
CA SER A 197 -9.90 -8.73 8.74
C SER A 197 -8.54 -9.01 9.37
N PHE A 198 -7.48 -8.32 8.94
CA PHE A 198 -6.17 -8.48 9.55
C PHE A 198 -6.14 -8.00 11.00
N SER A 199 -6.85 -6.92 11.32
CA SER A 199 -6.95 -6.41 12.69
C SER A 199 -7.53 -7.44 13.66
N LYS A 200 -8.54 -8.22 13.23
CA LYS A 200 -9.12 -9.31 14.03
C LYS A 200 -8.12 -10.43 14.31
N GLY A 201 -7.15 -10.65 13.41
CA GLY A 201 -6.08 -11.62 13.62
C GLY A 201 -4.99 -11.16 14.59
N ILE A 202 -4.92 -9.86 14.90
CA ILE A 202 -3.89 -9.25 15.77
C ILE A 202 -4.46 -8.96 17.16
N HIS A 203 -5.63 -8.33 17.21
CA HIS A 203 -6.31 -8.04 18.46
C HIS A 203 -6.84 -9.38 18.98
N GLN A 204 -6.30 -9.85 20.11
CA GLN A 204 -6.69 -11.10 20.77
C GLN A 204 -8.11 -10.97 21.40
N GLU A 205 -9.07 -10.47 20.62
CA GLU A 205 -10.46 -10.24 20.98
C GLU A 205 -11.35 -11.43 20.59
N LEU A 206 -10.85 -12.31 19.72
CA LEU A 206 -11.54 -13.51 19.30
C LEU A 206 -11.50 -14.56 20.42
N LEU A 207 -12.67 -15.00 20.87
CA LEU A 207 -12.82 -16.08 21.85
C LEU A 207 -12.86 -17.47 21.20
N VAL A 208 -12.77 -17.53 19.88
CA VAL A 208 -12.73 -18.76 19.08
C VAL A 208 -11.31 -19.00 18.56
N PRO A 209 -10.92 -20.26 18.28
CA PRO A 209 -9.61 -20.56 17.71
C PRO A 209 -9.38 -19.80 16.39
N ILE A 210 -8.25 -19.10 16.28
CA ILE A 210 -7.95 -18.21 15.13
C ILE A 210 -7.91 -18.98 13.81
N ASP A 211 -7.43 -20.22 13.84
CA ASP A 211 -7.38 -21.19 12.75
C ASP A 211 -8.76 -21.59 12.21
N SER A 212 -9.84 -21.36 12.96
CA SER A 212 -11.21 -21.58 12.48
C SER A 212 -11.77 -20.41 11.65
N LEU A 213 -11.16 -19.22 11.74
CA LEU A 213 -11.60 -18.00 11.05
C LEU A 213 -10.60 -17.49 10.02
N LEU A 214 -9.32 -17.78 10.22
CA LEU A 214 -8.19 -17.34 9.43
C LEU A 214 -7.33 -18.55 9.07
N ASP A 215 -7.94 -19.53 8.41
CA ASP A 215 -7.21 -20.63 7.79
C ASP A 215 -6.29 -20.14 6.67
N ARG A 216 -5.46 -21.03 6.13
CA ARG A 216 -4.49 -20.70 5.07
C ARG A 216 -5.15 -19.98 3.90
N ASP A 217 -6.23 -20.56 3.38
CA ASP A 217 -6.89 -20.04 2.17
C ASP A 217 -7.45 -18.64 2.40
N THR A 218 -8.04 -18.42 3.57
CA THR A 218 -8.55 -17.10 3.98
C THR A 218 -7.41 -16.09 4.10
N VAL A 219 -6.31 -16.44 4.77
CA VAL A 219 -5.17 -15.53 4.95
C VAL A 219 -4.51 -15.21 3.61
N VAL A 220 -4.29 -16.21 2.75
CA VAL A 220 -3.70 -16.00 1.42
C VAL A 220 -4.61 -15.14 0.55
N GLY A 221 -5.92 -15.38 0.56
CA GLY A 221 -6.89 -14.54 -0.15
C GLY A 221 -6.85 -13.08 0.31
N LEU A 222 -6.80 -12.85 1.63
CA LEU A 222 -6.67 -11.49 2.18
C LEU A 222 -5.35 -10.82 1.82
N LEU A 223 -4.25 -11.57 1.77
CA LEU A 223 -2.95 -11.06 1.33
C LEU A 223 -2.98 -10.69 -0.16
N ASN A 224 -3.58 -11.53 -1.01
CA ASN A 224 -3.74 -11.24 -2.44
C ASN A 224 -4.57 -9.98 -2.67
N ASP A 225 -5.66 -9.81 -1.91
CA ASP A 225 -6.43 -8.57 -1.95
C ASP A 225 -5.60 -7.34 -1.53
N ALA A 226 -4.75 -7.48 -0.51
CA ALA A 226 -3.88 -6.38 -0.07
C ALA A 226 -2.83 -6.04 -1.13
N PHE A 227 -2.21 -7.04 -1.75
CA PHE A 227 -1.25 -6.85 -2.84
C PHE A 227 -1.91 -6.23 -4.07
N TYR A 228 -3.11 -6.68 -4.44
CA TYR A 228 -3.91 -6.07 -5.49
C TYR A 228 -4.20 -4.59 -5.21
N VAL A 229 -4.68 -4.27 -4.00
CA VAL A 229 -4.98 -2.89 -3.58
C VAL A 229 -3.73 -2.00 -3.70
N LEU A 230 -2.61 -2.46 -3.14
CA LEU A 230 -1.37 -1.69 -3.07
C LEU A 230 -0.73 -1.50 -4.45
N SER A 231 -0.63 -2.57 -5.24
CA SER A 231 -0.06 -2.51 -6.60
C SER A 231 -0.91 -1.65 -7.53
N THR A 232 -2.24 -1.79 -7.47
CA THR A 232 -3.16 -0.99 -8.30
C THR A 232 -3.13 0.47 -7.91
N LEU A 233 -3.12 0.80 -6.60
CA LEU A 233 -2.94 2.18 -6.16
C LEU A 233 -1.57 2.75 -6.54
N GLY A 234 -0.51 1.95 -6.49
CA GLY A 234 0.83 2.34 -6.95
C GLY A 234 0.83 2.69 -8.44
N LEU A 235 0.15 1.90 -9.27
CA LEU A 235 -0.01 2.14 -10.70
C LEU A 235 -0.89 3.38 -10.98
N ILE A 236 -1.98 3.58 -10.23
CA ILE A 236 -2.78 4.82 -10.32
C ILE A 236 -1.91 6.02 -9.90
N MET A 237 -1.08 5.88 -8.87
CA MET A 237 -0.23 6.96 -8.36
C MET A 237 0.81 7.43 -9.40
N SER A 238 1.31 6.54 -10.28
CA SER A 238 2.24 6.94 -11.35
C SER A 238 1.60 7.91 -12.35
N HIS A 239 0.26 7.98 -12.41
CA HIS A 239 -0.50 8.89 -13.27
C HIS A 239 -0.92 10.20 -12.55
N VAL A 240 -0.54 10.37 -11.28
CA VAL A 240 -0.75 11.62 -10.52
C VAL A 240 0.43 12.57 -10.77
N PRO A 241 0.27 13.69 -11.50
CA PRO A 241 1.42 14.49 -11.97
C PRO A 241 2.26 15.13 -10.87
N TYR A 242 1.64 15.40 -9.72
CA TYR A 242 2.30 16.04 -8.58
C TYR A 242 2.74 15.05 -7.50
N ALA A 243 2.49 13.75 -7.69
CA ALA A 243 2.98 12.74 -6.77
C ALA A 243 4.51 12.74 -6.79
N TYR A 244 5.09 12.73 -5.59
CA TYR A 244 6.53 12.74 -5.43
C TYR A 244 7.15 11.45 -6.01
N ASN A 245 8.32 11.60 -6.61
CA ASN A 245 9.21 10.50 -7.02
C ASN A 245 8.60 9.51 -8.03
N ASN A 246 7.76 9.96 -8.97
CA ASN A 246 7.12 9.05 -9.93
C ASN A 246 8.11 8.29 -10.84
N CYS A 247 7.88 6.99 -10.99
CA CYS A 247 8.47 6.17 -12.05
C CYS A 247 7.81 6.47 -13.41
N ASN A 248 8.44 6.02 -14.48
CA ASN A 248 7.82 5.99 -15.81
C ASN A 248 6.57 5.06 -15.79
N VAL A 249 5.54 5.40 -16.58
CA VAL A 249 4.29 4.63 -16.64
C VAL A 249 4.51 3.21 -17.15
N ASP A 250 5.29 3.02 -18.21
CA ASP A 250 5.57 1.70 -18.81
C ASP A 250 6.31 0.80 -17.80
N ASP A 251 7.28 1.39 -17.08
CA ASP A 251 7.98 0.71 -15.99
C ASP A 251 7.01 0.27 -14.89
N CYS A 252 6.05 1.13 -14.50
CA CYS A 252 5.03 0.78 -13.52
C CYS A 252 4.09 -0.34 -14.01
N GLN A 253 3.72 -0.35 -15.29
CA GLN A 253 2.93 -1.43 -15.87
C GLN A 253 3.69 -2.77 -15.83
N GLN A 254 4.99 -2.76 -16.15
CA GLN A 254 5.85 -3.95 -16.04
C GLN A 254 5.98 -4.42 -14.59
N MET A 255 6.16 -3.50 -13.63
CA MET A 255 6.18 -3.87 -12.22
C MET A 255 4.86 -4.48 -11.77
N TYR A 256 3.74 -3.91 -12.19
CA TYR A 256 2.41 -4.41 -11.86
C TYR A 256 2.18 -5.82 -12.42
N SER A 257 2.66 -6.11 -13.62
CA SER A 257 2.54 -7.44 -14.21
C SER A 257 3.34 -8.48 -13.40
N VAL A 258 4.55 -8.12 -12.97
CA VAL A 258 5.45 -8.99 -12.18
C VAL A 258 4.96 -9.21 -10.75
N VAL A 259 4.25 -8.26 -10.12
CA VAL A 259 3.64 -8.47 -8.80
C VAL A 259 2.52 -9.51 -8.92
N GLU A 260 2.88 -10.79 -8.85
CA GLU A 260 1.93 -11.90 -8.90
C GLU A 260 1.04 -11.95 -7.65
N ASP A 261 -0.12 -12.62 -7.82
CA ASP A 261 -0.86 -13.13 -6.68
C ASP A 261 0.03 -14.11 -5.91
N ILE A 262 -0.06 -14.07 -4.59
CA ILE A 262 0.60 -15.04 -3.72
C ILE A 262 -0.04 -16.40 -3.97
N GLU A 263 0.72 -17.28 -4.61
CA GLU A 263 0.34 -18.66 -4.82
C GLU A 263 0.72 -19.52 -3.60
N VAL A 264 -0.22 -20.36 -3.18
CA VAL A 264 0.07 -21.43 -2.22
C VAL A 264 0.86 -22.51 -2.96
N GLN A 265 2.10 -22.76 -2.56
CA GLN A 265 2.74 -24.02 -2.93
C GLN A 265 2.00 -25.13 -2.20
N GLU A 266 1.31 -26.00 -2.94
CA GLU A 266 0.75 -27.22 -2.38
C GLU A 266 1.90 -28.00 -1.71
N HIS A 267 1.87 -28.08 -0.38
CA HIS A 267 2.72 -29.02 0.32
C HIS A 267 2.23 -30.42 -0.05
N ALA A 268 3.03 -31.14 -0.85
CA ALA A 268 2.85 -32.57 -1.04
C ALA A 268 2.86 -33.21 0.36
N ALA A 269 1.71 -33.79 0.72
CA ALA A 269 1.48 -34.49 1.99
C ALA A 269 2.46 -35.65 2.21
#